data_AF-A0A537XG15-F1
#
_entry.id   AF-A0A537XG15-F1
#
_cell.length_a   1.000
_cell.length_b   1.000
_cell.length_c   1.000
_cell.angle_alpha   90.00
_cell.angle_beta   90.00
_cell.angle_gamma   90.00
#
_symmetry.space_group_name_H-M   'P 1'
#
loop_
_entity.id
_entity.type
_entity.pdbx_description
1 polymer ?
#
loop_
_entity_poly.entity_id
_entity_poly.type
_entity_poly.pdbx_seq_one_letter_code
_entity_poly.pdbx_strand_id
1 'polypeptide(L)'
;MKHPSNREFFAYWDDKRGDTRAPERSDIEPGAVRELLGDIFVLSYDSDAGYPFRVAGTRVCALLGRDLKDQSFSSLFAADSRREIEDIIGCVAEEMLAAVAGISAISENGSLAHLE
;
A
#
# COMPACT_ATOMS: atom_id res chain seq x y z
N MET A 1 10.79 1.49 9.79
CA MET A 1 10.27 0.60 8.73
C MET A 1 10.56 -0.83 9.11
N LYS A 2 9.52 -1.67 9.29
CA LYS A 2 9.64 -2.96 9.98
C LYS A 2 10.12 -4.11 9.05
N HIS A 3 9.57 -4.22 7.84
CA HIS A 3 9.96 -5.25 6.87
C HIS A 3 11.13 -4.84 5.94
N PRO A 4 12.08 -5.74 5.59
CA PRO A 4 13.16 -5.45 4.65
C PRO A 4 12.70 -4.95 3.28
N SER A 5 11.66 -5.57 2.69
CA SER A 5 11.09 -5.13 1.40
C SER A 5 10.62 -3.68 1.43
N ASN A 6 10.01 -3.24 2.55
CA ASN A 6 9.56 -1.87 2.69
C ASN A 6 10.77 -0.93 2.69
N ARG A 7 11.83 -1.26 3.44
CA ARG A 7 13.08 -0.45 3.49
C ARG A 7 13.73 -0.33 2.12
N GLU A 8 13.79 -1.44 1.37
CA GLU A 8 14.36 -1.48 0.04
C GLU A 8 13.56 -0.63 -0.95
N PHE A 9 12.23 -0.77 -0.96
CA PHE A 9 11.38 0.04 -1.82
C PHE A 9 11.43 1.53 -1.46
N PHE A 10 11.47 1.87 -0.17
CA PHE A 10 11.59 3.27 0.24
C PHE A 10 12.96 3.86 -0.10
N ALA A 11 14.05 3.10 0.02
CA ALA A 11 15.37 3.58 -0.41
C ALA A 11 15.37 3.88 -1.92
N TYR A 12 14.73 3.03 -2.72
CA TYR A 12 14.53 3.29 -4.15
C TYR A 12 13.64 4.52 -4.41
N TRP A 13 12.51 4.64 -3.71
CA TRP A 13 11.61 5.81 -3.81
C TRP A 13 12.34 7.11 -3.44
N ASP A 14 13.15 7.08 -2.38
CA ASP A 14 13.93 8.20 -1.88
C ASP A 14 15.04 8.62 -2.86
N ASP A 15 15.71 7.66 -3.49
CA ASP A 15 16.66 7.92 -4.59
C ASP A 15 15.96 8.58 -5.79
N LYS A 16 14.78 8.05 -6.20
CA LYS A 16 14.04 8.58 -7.35
C LYS A 16 13.45 9.96 -7.12
N ARG A 17 12.99 10.29 -5.91
CA ARG A 17 12.43 11.63 -5.64
C ARG A 17 13.51 12.72 -5.60
N GLY A 18 14.75 12.38 -5.25
CA GLY A 18 15.81 13.36 -5.05
C GLY A 18 15.38 14.46 -4.07
N ASP A 19 15.42 15.72 -4.51
CA ASP A 19 15.03 16.88 -3.70
C ASP A 19 13.53 17.17 -3.68
N THR A 20 12.71 16.42 -4.43
CA THR A 20 11.25 16.59 -4.45
C THR A 20 10.58 15.80 -3.31
N ARG A 21 9.30 16.10 -3.04
CA ARG A 21 8.51 15.38 -2.02
C ARG A 21 8.15 13.96 -2.45
N ALA A 22 8.01 13.71 -3.75
CA ALA A 22 7.69 12.41 -4.33
C ALA A 22 8.22 12.33 -5.77
N PRO A 23 8.64 11.15 -6.25
CA PRO A 23 9.09 10.96 -7.62
C PRO A 23 7.90 11.07 -8.58
N GLU A 24 8.17 11.48 -9.82
CA GLU A 24 7.15 11.37 -10.87
C GLU A 24 6.93 9.90 -11.21
N ARG A 25 5.72 9.57 -11.70
CA ARG A 25 5.42 8.20 -12.12
C ARG A 25 6.40 7.70 -13.18
N SER A 26 6.85 8.58 -14.07
CA SER A 26 7.82 8.26 -15.13
C SER A 26 9.21 7.90 -14.61
N ASP A 27 9.56 8.36 -13.40
CA ASP A 27 10.88 8.10 -12.79
C ASP A 27 10.95 6.69 -12.18
N ILE A 28 9.79 6.10 -11.91
CA ILE A 28 9.67 4.75 -11.37
C ILE A 28 9.79 3.72 -12.49
N GLU A 29 10.98 3.13 -12.59
CA GLU A 29 11.26 1.96 -13.43
C GLU A 29 10.88 0.67 -12.71
N PRO A 30 9.83 -0.07 -13.15
CA PRO A 30 9.40 -1.29 -12.46
C PRO A 30 10.48 -2.38 -12.44
N GLY A 31 11.37 -2.41 -13.44
CA GLY A 31 12.47 -3.36 -13.52
C GLY A 31 13.48 -3.24 -12.39
N ALA A 32 13.70 -2.03 -11.86
CA ALA A 32 14.64 -1.77 -10.77
C ALA A 32 14.17 -2.35 -9.42
N VAL A 33 12.86 -2.55 -9.26
CA VAL A 33 12.22 -3.11 -8.05
C VAL A 33 11.47 -4.41 -8.34
N ARG A 34 11.90 -5.15 -9.38
CA ARG A 34 11.17 -6.31 -9.91
C ARG A 34 10.79 -7.34 -8.84
N GLU A 35 11.71 -7.66 -7.93
CA GLU A 35 11.49 -8.64 -6.85
C GLU A 35 10.45 -8.15 -5.82
N LEU A 36 10.29 -6.83 -5.70
CA LEU A 36 9.35 -6.18 -4.77
C LEU A 36 7.96 -6.02 -5.39
N LEU A 37 7.81 -6.06 -6.72
CA LEU A 37 6.53 -5.83 -7.41
C LEU A 37 5.40 -6.75 -6.94
N GLY A 38 5.73 -7.95 -6.45
CA GLY A 38 4.74 -8.87 -5.87
C GLY A 38 4.10 -8.37 -4.57
N ASP A 39 4.78 -7.52 -3.80
CA ASP A 39 4.34 -6.94 -2.52
C ASP A 39 3.76 -5.52 -2.66
N ILE A 40 4.01 -4.85 -3.77
CA ILE A 40 3.66 -3.44 -3.94
C ILE A 40 2.24 -3.33 -4.49
N PHE A 41 1.52 -2.30 -4.04
CA PHE A 41 0.27 -1.88 -4.63
C PHE A 41 0.25 -0.36 -4.81
N VAL A 42 -0.64 0.11 -5.68
CA VAL A 42 -0.86 1.54 -5.93
C VAL A 42 -2.35 1.81 -5.84
N LEU A 43 -2.72 2.79 -5.02
CA LEU A 43 -4.10 3.23 -4.86
C LEU A 43 -4.37 4.47 -5.70
N SER A 44 -5.62 4.64 -6.12
CA SER A 44 -6.12 5.92 -6.63
C SER A 44 -6.46 6.82 -5.45
N TYR A 45 -6.17 8.11 -5.57
CA TYR A 45 -6.68 9.10 -4.63
C TYR A 45 -8.12 9.47 -5.02
N ASP A 46 -9.06 8.61 -4.63
CA ASP A 46 -10.50 8.73 -4.87
C ASP A 46 -11.23 8.19 -3.63
N SER A 47 -11.58 9.10 -2.72
CA SER A 47 -12.22 8.76 -1.44
C SER A 47 -13.65 8.25 -1.64
N ASP A 48 -14.37 8.75 -2.64
CA ASP A 48 -15.75 8.35 -2.92
C ASP A 48 -15.83 6.89 -3.39
N ALA A 49 -14.79 6.43 -4.09
CA ALA A 49 -14.62 5.03 -4.48
C ALA A 49 -13.85 4.18 -3.43
N GLY A 50 -13.53 4.74 -2.26
CA GLY A 50 -12.80 4.04 -1.19
C GLY A 50 -11.38 3.65 -1.57
N TYR A 51 -10.67 4.54 -2.26
CA TYR A 51 -9.26 4.41 -2.69
C TYR A 51 -8.99 3.14 -3.49
N PRO A 52 -9.53 3.02 -4.72
CA PRO A 52 -9.45 1.80 -5.49
C PRO A 52 -8.03 1.46 -5.93
N PHE A 53 -7.66 0.18 -5.89
CA PHE A 53 -6.37 -0.30 -6.40
C PHE A 53 -6.26 -0.07 -7.91
N ARG A 54 -5.16 0.56 -8.35
CA ARG A 54 -4.76 0.62 -9.76
C ARG A 54 -3.80 -0.50 -10.13
N VAL A 55 -2.91 -0.84 -9.20
CA VAL A 55 -1.95 -1.92 -9.30
C VAL A 55 -1.99 -2.69 -7.99
N ALA A 56 -1.98 -4.01 -8.07
CA ALA A 56 -1.85 -4.88 -6.92
C ALA A 56 -0.85 -5.99 -7.26
N GLY A 57 0.18 -6.12 -6.43
CA GLY A 57 1.18 -7.16 -6.55
C GLY A 57 0.56 -8.54 -6.38
N THR A 58 1.09 -9.53 -7.09
CA THR A 58 0.51 -10.88 -7.14
C THR A 58 0.49 -11.57 -5.78
N ARG A 59 1.44 -11.28 -4.89
CA ARG A 59 1.46 -11.83 -3.52
C ARG A 59 0.45 -11.14 -2.61
N VAL A 60 0.19 -9.85 -2.83
CA VAL A 60 -0.92 -9.13 -2.17
C VAL A 60 -2.28 -9.72 -2.59
N CYS A 61 -2.48 -9.94 -3.88
CA CYS A 61 -3.70 -10.60 -4.39
C CYS A 61 -3.85 -12.02 -3.82
N ALA A 62 -2.75 -12.80 -3.77
CA ALA A 62 -2.75 -14.14 -3.18
C ALA A 62 -3.09 -14.13 -1.68
N LEU A 63 -2.57 -13.16 -0.92
CA LEU A 63 -2.87 -12.99 0.50
C LEU A 63 -4.38 -12.76 0.75
N LEU A 64 -5.04 -12.02 -0.14
CA LEU A 64 -6.47 -11.71 -0.04
C LEU A 64 -7.38 -12.67 -0.85
N GLY A 65 -6.79 -13.70 -1.44
CA GLY A 65 -7.49 -14.76 -2.18
C GLY A 65 -8.21 -14.31 -3.45
N ARG A 66 -7.94 -13.11 -3.96
CA ARG A 66 -8.63 -12.55 -5.15
C ARG A 66 -7.82 -11.45 -5.84
N ASP A 67 -8.16 -11.18 -7.09
CA ASP A 67 -7.66 -9.98 -7.78
C ASP A 67 -8.24 -8.72 -7.12
N LEU A 68 -7.37 -7.76 -6.83
CA LEU A 68 -7.70 -6.53 -6.14
C LEU A 68 -7.85 -5.34 -7.08
N LYS A 69 -7.51 -5.48 -8.37
CA LYS A 69 -7.62 -4.37 -9.32
C LYS A 69 -9.03 -3.77 -9.31
N ASP A 70 -9.08 -2.44 -9.23
CA ASP A 70 -10.29 -1.62 -9.15
C ASP A 70 -11.19 -1.86 -7.91
N GLN A 71 -10.77 -2.72 -6.97
CA GLN A 71 -11.46 -2.94 -5.70
C GLN A 71 -11.15 -1.81 -4.72
N SER A 72 -12.09 -1.47 -3.85
CA SER A 72 -11.89 -0.49 -2.77
C SER A 72 -10.92 -1.02 -1.72
N PHE A 73 -9.87 -0.26 -1.40
CA PHE A 73 -8.94 -0.58 -0.34
C PHE A 73 -9.58 -0.45 1.05
N SER A 74 -10.32 0.62 1.31
CA SER A 74 -10.96 0.80 2.63
C SER A 74 -12.02 -0.27 2.91
N SER A 75 -12.63 -0.86 1.87
CA SER A 75 -13.56 -1.98 2.02
C SER A 75 -12.93 -3.26 2.61
N LEU A 76 -11.60 -3.38 2.56
CA LEU A 76 -10.85 -4.50 3.17
C LEU A 76 -10.87 -4.46 4.70
N PHE A 77 -11.15 -3.29 5.28
CA PHE A 77 -11.11 -3.07 6.72
C PHE A 77 -12.51 -3.20 7.33
N ALA A 78 -12.55 -3.64 8.59
CA ALA A 78 -13.77 -3.63 9.41
C ALA A 78 -14.34 -2.21 9.48
N ALA A 79 -15.67 -2.09 9.54
CA ALA A 79 -16.36 -0.79 9.48
C ALA A 79 -15.80 0.25 10.45
N ASP A 80 -15.49 -0.16 11.68
CA ASP A 80 -14.98 0.73 12.73
C ASP A 80 -13.53 1.20 12.49
N SER A 81 -12.76 0.48 11.66
CA SER A 81 -11.37 0.82 11.31
C SER A 81 -11.23 1.55 9.98
N ARG A 82 -12.30 1.66 9.17
CA ARG A 82 -12.23 2.28 7.84
C ARG A 82 -11.80 3.74 7.92
N ARG A 83 -12.37 4.49 8.86
CA ARG A 83 -12.03 5.90 9.03
C ARG A 83 -10.54 6.09 9.35
N GLU A 84 -9.99 5.25 10.21
CA GLU A 84 -8.57 5.33 10.61
C GLU A 84 -7.63 5.11 9.41
N ILE A 85 -7.90 4.11 8.57
CA ILE A 85 -7.06 3.88 7.39
C ILE A 85 -7.25 4.96 6.31
N GLU A 86 -8.46 5.48 6.14
CA GLU A 86 -8.75 6.58 5.21
C GLU A 86 -8.04 7.88 5.65
N ASP A 87 -8.02 8.18 6.95
CA ASP A 87 -7.28 9.31 7.53
C ASP A 87 -5.76 9.17 7.27
N ILE A 88 -5.19 7.96 7.43
CA ILE A 88 -3.77 7.69 7.12
C ILE A 88 -3.48 7.94 5.62
N ILE A 89 -4.36 7.47 4.72
CA ILE A 89 -4.20 7.69 3.28
C ILE A 89 -4.26 9.17 2.95
N GLY A 90 -5.21 9.90 3.53
CA GLY A 90 -5.32 11.36 3.40
C GLY A 90 -4.04 12.06 3.80
N CYS A 91 -3.50 11.76 4.99
CA CYS A 91 -2.23 12.33 5.44
C CYS A 91 -1.07 12.01 4.49
N VAL A 92 -0.93 10.76 4.01
CA VAL A 92 0.14 10.39 3.07
C VAL A 92 0.01 11.15 1.75
N ALA A 93 -1.20 11.29 1.23
CA ALA A 93 -1.45 11.94 -0.05
C ALA A 93 -1.29 13.47 0.02
N GLU A 94 -1.76 14.10 1.08
CA GLU A 94 -1.78 15.56 1.24
C GLU A 94 -0.44 16.10 1.78
N GLU A 95 0.15 15.40 2.75
CA GLU A 95 1.42 15.80 3.35
C GLU A 95 2.64 15.22 2.64
N MET A 96 2.44 14.30 1.68
CA MET A 96 3.53 13.62 0.95
C MET A 96 4.58 13.03 1.91
N LEU A 97 4.13 12.50 3.04
CA LEU A 97 4.97 11.87 4.07
C LEU A 97 4.70 10.37 4.07
N ALA A 98 5.77 9.59 4.19
CA ALA A 98 5.64 8.14 4.34
C ALA A 98 5.06 7.80 5.73
N ALA A 99 4.03 6.95 5.74
CA ALA A 99 3.48 6.36 6.96
C ALA A 99 3.95 4.90 7.11
N VAL A 100 4.14 4.47 8.35
CA VAL A 100 4.34 3.06 8.69
C VAL A 100 3.22 2.65 9.64
N ALA A 101 2.36 1.74 9.19
CA ALA A 101 1.25 1.20 9.97
C ALA A 101 1.41 -0.33 10.11
N GLY A 102 0.99 -0.86 11.26
CA GLY A 102 0.80 -2.30 11.43
C GLY A 102 -0.70 -2.62 11.35
N ILE A 103 -1.04 -3.73 10.71
CA ILE A 103 -2.43 -4.17 10.55
C ILE A 103 -2.60 -5.50 11.29
N SER A 104 -3.70 -5.64 12.02
CA SER A 104 -4.09 -6.95 12.56
C SER A 104 -5.31 -7.46 11.80
N ALA A 105 -5.29 -8.73 11.44
CA ALA A 105 -6.34 -9.39 10.68
C ALA A 105 -6.73 -10.71 11.35
N ILE A 106 -7.97 -11.14 11.12
CA ILE A 106 -8.44 -12.46 11.52
C ILE A 106 -8.45 -13.34 10.26
N SER A 107 -7.67 -14.42 10.27
CA SER A 107 -7.67 -15.39 9.17
C SER A 107 -8.93 -16.26 9.16
N GLU A 108 -9.14 -17.01 8.09
CA GLU A 108 -10.33 -17.86 7.93
C GLU A 108 -10.53 -18.90 9.05
N ASN A 109 -9.43 -19.38 9.65
CA ASN A 109 -9.47 -20.31 10.78
C ASN A 109 -9.65 -19.61 12.15
N GLY A 110 -9.87 -18.29 12.17
CA GLY A 110 -10.08 -17.49 13.38
C GLY A 110 -8.80 -17.07 14.10
N SER A 111 -7.61 -17.39 13.58
CA SER A 111 -6.35 -16.95 14.19
C SER A 111 -6.06 -15.48 13.92
N LEU A 112 -5.49 -14.79 14.92
CA LEU A 112 -5.02 -13.42 14.77
C LEU A 112 -3.69 -13.43 14.01
N ALA A 113 -3.65 -12.69 12.89
CA ALA A 113 -2.45 -12.44 12.11
C ALA A 113 -2.04 -10.98 12.27
N HIS A 114 -0.76 -10.75 12.54
CA HIS A 114 -0.18 -9.41 12.52
C HIS A 114 0.60 -9.22 11.22
N LEU A 115 0.27 -8.15 10.49
CA LEU A 115 0.91 -7.72 9.27
C LEU A 115 1.73 -6.46 9.60
N GLU A 116 3.06 -6.55 9.51
CA GLU A 116 4.02 -5.50 9.89
C GLU A 116 5.01 -5.15 8.77
#